data_AF-A0A4Y7RE08-F1
#
_entry.id   AF-A0A4Y7RE08-F1
#
_cell.length_a   1.000
_cell.length_b   1.000
_cell.length_c   1.000
_cell.angle_alpha   90.00
_cell.angle_beta   90.00
_cell.angle_gamma   90.00
#
_symmetry.space_group_name_H-M   'P 1'
#
loop_
_entity.id
_entity.type
_entity.pdbx_description
1 polymer ?
#
loop_
_entity_poly.entity_id
_entity_poly.type
_entity_poly.pdbx_seq_one_letter_code
_entity_poly.pdbx_strand_id
1 'polypeptide(L)'
;MAVIAGLLIFGSMALSFMLSWQVKHVPAEFYPVVRYNVLMLPLILAANIALATAFIRANDVVKNLPLVAAVQSFTYYFFIVVFTIFLVGEKLSVGRAVVGFSLMAAGIWILKK
;
A
#
# COMPACT_ATOMS: atom_id res chain seq x y z
N MET A 1 -8.58 1.24 -17.57
CA MET A 1 -8.74 0.48 -16.30
C MET A 1 -7.52 -0.35 -15.93
N ALA A 2 -7.02 -1.25 -16.80
CA ALA A 2 -5.85 -2.09 -16.48
C ALA A 2 -4.60 -1.30 -16.07
N VAL A 3 -4.27 -0.21 -16.77
CA VAL A 3 -3.13 0.67 -16.43
C VAL A 3 -3.30 1.31 -15.05
N ILE A 4 -4.51 1.77 -14.70
CA ILE A 4 -4.79 2.37 -13.38
C ILE A 4 -4.55 1.33 -12.29
N ALA A 5 -5.10 0.12 -12.46
CA ALA A 5 -4.92 -0.97 -11.52
C ALA A 5 -3.43 -1.34 -11.37
N GLY A 6 -2.70 -1.45 -12.48
CA GLY A 6 -1.27 -1.75 -12.48
C GLY A 6 -0.45 -0.70 -11.70
N LEU A 7 -0.74 0.58 -11.91
CA LEU A 7 -0.05 1.67 -11.19
C LEU A 7 -0.41 1.71 -9.70
N LEU A 8 -1.67 1.47 -9.33
CA LEU A 8 -2.09 1.36 -7.93
C LEU A 8 -1.41 0.18 -7.24
N ILE A 9 -1.40 -0.98 -7.88
CA ILE A 9 -0.76 -2.19 -7.35
C ILE A 9 0.73 -1.96 -7.19
N PHE A 10 1.42 -1.47 -8.22
CA PHE A 10 2.86 -1.23 -8.18
C PHE A 10 3.23 -0.25 -7.07
N GLY A 11 2.57 0.91 -7.02
CA GLY A 11 2.86 1.94 -6.03
C GLY A 11 2.61 1.46 -4.59
N SER A 12 1.46 0.81 -4.36
CA SER A 12 1.14 0.23 -3.05
C SER A 12 2.12 -0.87 -2.66
N MET A 13 2.44 -1.79 -3.58
CA MET A 13 3.40 -2.87 -3.34
C MET A 13 4.79 -2.35 -3.01
N ALA A 14 5.29 -1.36 -3.76
CA ALA A 14 6.60 -0.78 -3.52
C ALA A 14 6.70 -0.12 -2.14
N LEU A 15 5.70 0.67 -1.75
CA LEU A 15 5.66 1.31 -0.43
C LEU A 15 5.53 0.29 0.71
N SER A 16 4.64 -0.70 0.57
CA SER A 16 4.49 -1.76 1.58
C SER A 16 5.76 -2.59 1.71
N PHE A 17 6.44 -2.90 0.60
CA PHE A 17 7.71 -3.62 0.61
C PHE A 17 8.77 -2.84 1.36
N MET A 18 8.92 -1.55 1.06
CA MET A 18 9.87 -0.67 1.75
C MET A 18 9.63 -0.64 3.26
N LEU A 19 8.38 -0.53 3.70
CA LEU A 19 8.04 -0.52 5.11
C LEU A 19 8.39 -1.85 5.78
N SER A 20 7.94 -2.97 5.20
CA SER A 20 8.21 -4.30 5.75
C SER A 20 9.70 -4.64 5.76
N TRP A 21 10.45 -4.20 4.75
CA TRP A 21 11.90 -4.36 4.71
C TRP A 21 12.60 -3.55 5.79
N GLN A 22 12.16 -2.30 6.01
CA GLN A 22 12.67 -1.44 7.08
C GLN A 22 12.47 -2.09 8.45
N VAL A 23 11.24 -2.55 8.72
CA VAL A 23 10.89 -3.20 9.99
C VAL A 23 11.76 -4.44 10.25
N LYS A 24 12.09 -5.21 9.21
CA LYS A 24 12.89 -6.43 9.37
C LYS A 24 14.38 -6.17 9.58
N HIS A 25 14.95 -5.17 8.93
CA HIS A 25 16.42 -5.05 8.80
C HIS A 25 17.02 -3.76 9.37
N VAL A 26 16.22 -2.74 9.64
CA VAL A 26 16.73 -1.44 10.09
C VAL A 26 16.51 -1.30 11.59
N PRO A 27 17.57 -1.10 12.40
CA PRO A 27 17.40 -0.88 13.82
C PRO A 27 16.60 0.40 14.09
N ALA A 28 15.85 0.40 15.19
CA ALA A 28 14.96 1.50 15.60
C ALA A 28 15.72 2.70 16.19
N GLU A 29 16.76 3.14 15.48
CA GLU A 29 17.61 4.28 15.82
C GLU A 29 17.46 5.36 14.75
N PHE A 30 17.61 6.63 15.15
CA PHE A 30 17.36 7.77 14.26
C PHE A 30 18.22 7.73 12.98
N TYR A 31 19.55 7.56 13.13
CA TYR A 31 20.47 7.61 12.00
C TYR A 31 20.26 6.47 10.98
N PRO A 32 20.16 5.19 11.39
CA PRO A 32 19.84 4.08 10.48
C PRO A 32 18.52 4.26 9.73
N VAL A 33 17.47 4.78 10.40
CA VAL A 33 16.17 5.06 9.78
C VAL A 33 16.29 6.16 8.72
N VAL A 34 16.97 7.26 9.03
CA VAL A 34 17.19 8.36 8.07
C VAL A 34 17.99 7.87 6.87
N ARG A 35 19.10 7.15 7.11
CA ARG A 35 19.94 6.59 6.04
C ARG A 35 19.13 5.68 5.12
N TYR A 36 18.31 4.80 5.67
CA TYR A 36 17.45 3.92 4.89
C TYR A 36 16.46 4.71 4.01
N ASN A 37 15.78 5.70 4.58
CA ASN A 37 14.82 6.52 3.85
C ASN A 37 15.48 7.32 2.72
N VAL A 38 16.67 7.89 2.96
CA VAL A 38 17.45 8.59 1.93
C VAL A 38 17.84 7.66 0.79
N LEU A 39 18.32 6.44 1.10
CA LEU A 39 18.67 5.45 0.08
C LEU A 39 17.47 4.99 -0.74
N MET A 40 16.29 4.94 -0.13
CA MET A 40 15.07 4.51 -0.80
C MET A 40 14.31 5.63 -1.53
N LEU A 41 14.77 6.88 -1.47
CA LEU A 41 14.14 8.03 -2.15
C LEU A 41 13.78 7.75 -3.63
N PRO A 42 14.63 7.10 -4.45
CA PRO A 42 14.27 6.80 -5.84
C PRO A 42 13.04 5.88 -5.95
N LEU A 43 12.94 4.87 -5.07
CA LEU A 43 11.81 3.95 -5.04
C LEU A 43 10.54 4.61 -4.50
N ILE A 44 10.66 5.45 -3.47
CA ILE A 44 9.56 6.28 -2.96
C ILE A 44 9.03 7.18 -4.08
N LEU A 45 9.93 7.83 -4.82
CA LEU A 45 9.55 8.71 -5.91
C LEU A 45 8.84 7.94 -7.03
N ALA A 46 9.38 6.80 -7.45
CA ALA A 46 8.75 5.96 -8.47
C ALA A 46 7.36 5.48 -8.03
N ALA A 47 7.21 5.05 -6.78
CA ALA A 47 5.93 4.63 -6.22
C ALA A 47 4.92 5.78 -6.18
N ASN A 48 5.34 6.97 -5.74
CA ASN A 48 4.48 8.15 -5.68
C ASN A 48 4.09 8.66 -7.08
N ILE A 49 5.00 8.63 -8.05
CA ILE A 49 4.67 8.95 -9.45
C ILE A 49 3.61 7.98 -9.98
N ALA A 50 3.76 6.69 -9.72
CA ALA A 50 2.79 5.68 -10.13
C ALA A 50 1.41 5.92 -9.48
N LEU A 51 1.37 6.09 -8.15
CA LEU A 51 0.13 6.35 -7.42
C LEU A 51 -0.53 7.65 -7.90
N ALA A 52 0.20 8.75 -7.96
CA ALA A 52 -0.34 10.04 -8.40
C ALA A 52 -0.92 9.95 -9.81
N THR A 53 -0.19 9.31 -10.74
CA THR A 53 -0.68 9.07 -12.10
C THR A 53 -1.95 8.21 -12.10
N ALA A 54 -2.02 7.19 -11.24
CA ALA A 54 -3.20 6.35 -11.10
C ALA A 54 -4.39 7.13 -10.55
N PHE A 55 -4.20 7.94 -9.51
CA PHE A 55 -5.24 8.77 -8.89
C PHE A 55 -5.81 9.79 -9.86
N ILE A 56 -4.95 10.51 -10.58
CA ILE A 56 -5.38 11.49 -11.59
C ILE A 56 -6.25 10.80 -12.64
N ARG A 57 -5.73 9.72 -13.25
CA ARG A 57 -6.46 8.98 -14.30
C ARG A 57 -7.71 8.29 -13.77
N ALA A 58 -7.71 7.81 -12.53
CA ALA A 58 -8.87 7.19 -11.92
C ALA A 58 -9.96 8.21 -11.65
N ASN A 59 -9.60 9.42 -11.21
CA ASN A 59 -10.57 10.47 -10.94
C ASN A 59 -11.28 10.94 -12.23
N ASP A 60 -10.60 10.96 -13.37
CA ASP A 60 -11.21 11.30 -14.66
C ASP A 60 -12.32 10.31 -15.08
N VAL A 61 -12.22 9.04 -14.66
CA VAL A 61 -13.15 7.97 -15.03
C VAL A 61 -14.20 7.70 -13.95
N VAL A 62 -13.75 7.59 -12.70
CA VAL A 62 -14.57 7.16 -11.55
C VAL A 62 -15.22 8.37 -10.86
N LYS A 63 -14.63 9.57 -10.95
CA LYS A 63 -15.10 10.82 -10.34
C LYS A 63 -15.44 10.71 -8.85
N ASN A 64 -14.82 9.77 -8.16
CA ASN A 64 -15.02 9.49 -6.74
C ASN A 64 -13.65 9.22 -6.13
N LEU A 65 -12.94 10.30 -5.79
CA LEU A 65 -11.62 10.24 -5.19
C LEU A 65 -11.58 9.42 -3.88
N PRO A 66 -12.56 9.55 -2.96
CA PRO A 66 -12.62 8.71 -1.76
C PRO A 66 -12.64 7.20 -2.07
N LEU A 67 -13.42 6.79 -3.07
CA LEU A 67 -13.47 5.38 -3.48
C LEU A 67 -12.11 4.90 -3.99
N VAL A 68 -11.43 5.69 -4.82
CA VAL A 68 -10.09 5.34 -5.34
C VAL A 68 -9.07 5.24 -4.20
N ALA A 69 -9.12 6.17 -3.24
CA ALA A 69 -8.24 6.17 -2.07
C ALA A 69 -8.48 4.94 -1.19
N ALA A 70 -9.74 4.56 -0.99
CA ALA A 70 -10.10 3.39 -0.21
C ALA A 70 -9.62 2.08 -0.87
N VAL A 71 -9.74 1.97 -2.19
CA VAL A 71 -9.19 0.83 -2.96
C VAL A 71 -7.66 0.78 -2.89
N GLN A 72 -6.99 1.93 -3.00
CA GLN A 72 -5.53 2.00 -2.87
C GLN A 72 -5.09 1.57 -1.47
N SER A 73 -5.78 2.06 -0.44
CA SER A 73 -5.51 1.72 0.97
C SER A 73 -5.70 0.23 1.24
N PHE A 74 -6.78 -0.37 0.72
CA PHE A 74 -7.01 -1.80 0.79
C PHE A 74 -5.86 -2.58 0.15
N THR A 75 -5.43 -2.18 -1.04
CA THR A 75 -4.33 -2.82 -1.77
C THR A 75 -3.02 -2.70 -1.00
N TYR A 76 -2.74 -1.54 -0.42
CA TYR A 76 -1.57 -1.29 0.42
C TYR A 76 -1.55 -2.18 1.67
N TYR A 77 -2.65 -2.27 2.41
CA TYR A 77 -2.72 -3.15 3.58
C TYR A 77 -2.62 -4.62 3.20
N PHE A 78 -3.19 -5.02 2.07
CA PHE A 78 -3.05 -6.39 1.56
C PHE A 78 -1.56 -6.75 1.39
N PHE A 79 -0.79 -5.87 0.74
CA PHE A 79 0.66 -6.09 0.59
C PHE A 79 1.42 -6.02 1.92
N ILE A 80 1.04 -5.15 2.86
CA ILE A 80 1.62 -5.19 4.21
C ILE A 80 1.43 -6.56 4.82
N VAL A 81 0.22 -7.12 4.81
CA VAL A 81 -0.03 -8.43 5.42
C VAL A 81 0.80 -9.52 4.73
N VAL A 82 0.84 -9.53 3.40
CA VAL A 82 1.67 -10.46 2.63
C VAL A 82 3.14 -10.34 3.04
N PHE A 83 3.70 -9.13 3.03
CA PHE A 83 5.11 -8.92 3.36
C PHE A 83 5.42 -9.13 4.85
N THR A 84 4.48 -8.87 5.76
CA THR A 84 4.67 -9.18 7.18
C THR A 84 4.75 -10.68 7.40
N ILE A 85 3.91 -11.48 6.72
CA ILE A 85 3.96 -12.95 6.79
C ILE A 85 5.26 -13.49 6.17
N PHE A 86 5.61 -13.04 4.95
CA PHE A 86 6.70 -13.64 4.18
C PHE A 86 8.08 -13.02 4.41
N LEU A 87 8.16 -11.70 4.65
CA LEU A 87 9.42 -11.02 4.94
C LEU A 87 9.65 -10.99 6.44
N VAL A 88 8.79 -10.33 7.21
CA VAL A 88 9.02 -10.09 8.65
C VAL A 88 8.94 -11.38 9.46
N GLY A 89 8.07 -12.31 9.07
CA GLY A 89 7.90 -13.60 9.74
C GLY A 89 6.98 -13.54 10.97
N GLU A 90 6.16 -12.50 11.07
CA GLU A 90 5.20 -12.38 12.17
C GLU A 90 4.03 -13.35 12.00
N LYS A 91 3.59 -13.94 13.12
CA LYS A 91 2.41 -14.82 13.15
C LYS A 91 1.14 -13.96 13.21
N LEU A 92 0.65 -13.55 12.04
CA LEU A 92 -0.64 -12.89 11.93
C LEU A 92 -1.80 -13.89 12.04
N SER A 93 -2.83 -13.54 12.80
CA SER A 93 -4.08 -14.29 12.82
C SER A 93 -4.82 -14.08 11.51
N VAL A 94 -4.75 -15.07 10.62
CA VAL A 94 -5.43 -15.05 9.31
C VAL A 94 -6.93 -14.76 9.46
N GLY A 95 -7.59 -15.36 10.46
CA GLY A 95 -9.01 -15.11 10.71
C GLY A 95 -9.33 -13.65 11.03
N ARG A 96 -8.53 -13.00 11.88
CA ARG A 96 -8.71 -11.57 12.19
C ARG A 96 -8.40 -10.68 10.99
N ALA A 97 -7.39 -11.04 10.20
CA ALA A 97 -7.08 -10.33 8.96
C ALA A 97 -8.27 -10.41 7.99
N VAL A 98 -8.82 -11.61 7.75
CA VAL A 98 -9.99 -11.79 6.87
C VAL A 98 -11.17 -10.94 7.32
N VAL A 99 -11.48 -10.89 8.61
CA VAL A 99 -12.54 -10.02 9.15
C VAL A 99 -12.23 -8.55 8.88
N GLY A 100 -11.00 -8.09 9.17
CA GLY A 100 -10.57 -6.72 8.90
C GLY A 100 -10.71 -6.32 7.43
N PHE A 101 -10.22 -7.15 6.51
CA PHE A 101 -10.36 -6.91 5.06
C PHE A 101 -11.81 -6.95 4.60
N SER A 102 -12.64 -7.81 5.20
CA SER A 102 -14.07 -7.87 4.87
C SER A 102 -14.79 -6.58 5.25
N LEU A 103 -14.47 -6.00 6.42
CA LEU A 103 -15.00 -4.70 6.86
C LEU A 103 -14.52 -3.56 5.95
N MET A 104 -13.25 -3.57 5.54
CA MET A 104 -12.74 -2.61 4.56
C MET A 104 -13.47 -2.72 3.23
N ALA A 105 -13.67 -3.93 2.71
CA ALA A 105 -14.40 -4.16 1.47
C ALA A 105 -15.85 -3.68 1.55
N ALA A 106 -16.52 -3.89 2.70
CA ALA A 106 -17.85 -3.35 2.94
C ALA A 106 -17.85 -1.81 2.94
N GLY A 107 -16.88 -1.17 3.59
CA GLY A 107 -16.71 0.29 3.55
C GLY A 107 -16.50 0.83 2.13
N ILE A 108 -15.64 0.18 1.34
CA ILE A 108 -15.41 0.52 -0.08
C ILE A 108 -16.70 0.38 -0.88
N TRP A 109 -17.49 -0.66 -0.64
CA TRP A 109 -18.75 -0.87 -1.34
C TRP A 109 -19.77 0.23 -1.05
N ILE A 110 -19.83 0.72 0.20
CA ILE A 110 -20.68 1.86 0.58
C ILE A 110 -20.29 3.12 -0.19
N LEU A 111 -18.99 3.35 -0.39
CA LEU A 111 -18.46 4.50 -1.13
C LEU A 111 -18.69 4.44 -2.64
N LYS A 112 -19.19 3.32 -3.18
CA LYS A 112 -19.44 3.14 -4.62
C LYS A 112 -20.73 3.83 -5.09
N LYS A 113 -21.59 4.26 -4.17
CA LYS A 113 -22.79 5.06 -4.44
C LYS A 113 -22.55 6.54 -4.17
#